data_AF-A0A2H5YMQ1-F1
#
_entry.id   AF-A0A2H5YMQ1-F1
#
_cell.length_a   1.000
_cell.length_b   1.000
_cell.length_c   1.000
_cell.angle_alpha   90.00
_cell.angle_beta   90.00
_cell.angle_gamma   90.00
#
_symmetry.space_group_name_H-M   'P 1'
#
loop_
_entity.id
_entity.type
_entity.pdbx_description
1 polymer ?
#
loop_
_entity_poly.entity_id
_entity_poly.type
_entity_poly.pdbx_seq_one_letter_code
_entity_poly.pdbx_strand_id
1 'polypeptide(L)' 'MAKREFRFAADERGLRVIAQKLVGQVIKYWEEDGVLREGRVTAAEIKRDRYGNPFIEVDVEEVPTDGSGATA' A
#
# COMPACT_ATOMS: atom_id res chain seq x y z
N MET A 1 -11.30 -0.16 -5.96
CA MET A 1 -10.06 -0.49 -5.21
C MET A 1 -8.94 0.31 -5.85
N ALA A 2 -8.21 1.09 -5.05
CA ALA A 2 -7.13 1.93 -5.56
C ALA A 2 -5.84 1.10 -5.62
N LYS A 3 -5.17 1.08 -6.78
CA LYS A 3 -3.89 0.39 -6.95
C LYS A 3 -2.75 1.33 -6.65
N ARG A 4 -1.78 0.89 -5.86
CA ARG A 4 -0.63 1.70 -5.44
C ARG A 4 0.67 0.92 -5.59
N GLU A 5 1.71 1.59 -6.04
CA GLU A 5 3.03 1.00 -6.28
C GLU A 5 3.99 1.37 -5.14
N PHE A 6 4.62 0.36 -4.56
CA PHE A 6 5.65 0.51 -3.54
C PHE A 6 6.98 -0.03 -4.03
N ARG A 7 8.03 0.78 -3.87
CA ARG A 7 9.41 0.40 -4.18
C ARG A 7 10.21 0.33 -2.90
N PHE A 8 10.80 -0.84 -2.65
CA PHE A 8 11.67 -1.07 -1.50
C PHE A 8 13.07 -1.39 -2.00
N ALA A 9 14.09 -0.94 -1.28
CA ALA A 9 15.48 -1.33 -1.50
C ALA A 9 15.72 -2.74 -0.93
N ALA A 10 15.13 -3.76 -1.58
CA ALA A 10 15.24 -5.15 -1.17
C ALA A 10 15.27 -6.09 -2.39
N ASP A 11 15.98 -7.21 -2.26
CA ASP A 11 15.95 -8.28 -3.25
C ASP A 11 14.58 -8.97 -3.31
N GLU A 12 14.33 -9.75 -4.36
CA GLU A 12 13.02 -10.40 -4.61
C GLU A 12 12.52 -11.26 -3.43
N ARG A 13 13.43 -11.93 -2.71
CA ARG A 13 13.10 -12.67 -1.49
C ARG A 13 12.60 -11.75 -0.37
N GLY A 14 13.25 -10.61 -0.19
CA GLY A 14 12.84 -9.58 0.77
C GLY A 14 11.49 -8.97 0.39
N LEU A 15 11.29 -8.67 -0.90
CA LEU A 15 10.01 -8.16 -1.41
C LEU A 15 8.86 -9.14 -1.17
N ARG A 16 9.09 -10.45 -1.27
CA ARG A 16 8.06 -11.47 -0.96
C ARG A 16 7.64 -11.45 0.50
N VAL A 17 8.59 -11.29 1.42
CA VAL A 17 8.28 -11.14 2.85
C VAL A 17 7.52 -9.84 3.10
N ILE A 18 7.92 -8.75 2.43
CA ILE A 18 7.26 -7.44 2.57
C ILE A 18 5.83 -7.49 2.03
N ALA A 19 5.61 -8.05 0.83
CA ALA A 19 4.29 -8.18 0.23
C ALA A 19 3.33 -8.95 1.14
N GLN A 20 3.78 -10.07 1.71
CA GLN A 20 2.99 -10.85 2.67
C GLN A 20 2.65 -10.05 3.93
N LYS A 21 3.57 -9.22 4.43
CA LYS A 21 3.34 -8.38 5.60
C LYS A 21 2.44 -7.19 5.32
N LEU A 22 2.39 -6.71 4.07
CA LEU A 22 1.56 -5.57 3.67
C LEU A 22 0.08 -5.94 3.68
N VAL A 23 -0.30 -7.15 3.28
CA VAL A 23 -1.70 -7.57 3.26
C VAL A 23 -2.31 -7.47 4.66
N GLY A 24 -3.42 -6.73 4.75
CA GLY A 24 -4.13 -6.46 6.00
C GLY A 24 -3.63 -5.25 6.78
N GLN A 25 -2.49 -4.66 6.42
CA GLN A 25 -1.98 -3.43 7.04
C GLN A 25 -2.76 -2.21 6.58
N VAL A 26 -2.83 -1.23 7.47
CA VAL A 26 -3.40 0.08 7.16
C VAL A 26 -2.25 1.02 6.79
N ILE A 27 -2.34 1.63 5.61
CA ILE A 27 -1.33 2.54 5.06
C ILE A 27 -1.92 3.92 4.85
N LYS A 28 -1.08 4.94 4.94
CA LYS A 28 -1.42 6.31 4.57
C LYS A 28 -0.82 6.63 3.20
N TYR A 29 -1.60 7.24 2.34
CA TYR A 29 -1.17 7.63 1.00
C TYR A 29 -1.75 8.98 0.60
N TRP A 30 -1.02 9.71 -0.22
CA TRP A 30 -1.49 10.98 -0.77
C TRP A 30 -2.28 10.72 -2.06
N GLU A 31 -3.48 11.28 -2.15
CA GLU A 31 -4.25 11.36 -3.39
C GLU A 31 -3.74 12.51 -4.28
N GLU A 32 -4.16 12.53 -5.56
CA GLU A 32 -3.79 13.57 -6.52
C GLU A 32 -4.25 14.98 -6.07
N ASP A 33 -5.37 15.05 -5.36
CA ASP A 33 -5.90 16.28 -4.75
C ASP A 33 -5.10 16.76 -3.52
N GLY A 34 -4.01 16.08 -3.17
CA GLY A 34 -3.17 16.43 -2.03
C GLY A 34 -3.77 16.07 -0.67
N VAL A 35 -4.81 15.23 -0.63
CA VAL A 35 -5.42 14.74 0.61
C VAL A 35 -4.71 13.47 1.07
N LEU A 36 -4.28 13.44 2.34
CA LEU A 36 -3.76 12.22 2.96
C LEU A 36 -4.94 11.31 3.32
N ARG A 37 -5.02 10.15 2.67
CA ARG A 37 -6.01 9.11 2.94
C ARG A 37 -5.38 7.96 3.68
N GLU A 38 -6.24 7.20 4.35
CA GLU A 38 -5.88 5.97 5.02
C GLU A 38 -6.64 4.81 4.36
N GLY A 39 -5.95 3.70 4.11
CA GLY A 39 -6.54 2.56 3.42
C GLY A 39 -5.89 1.26 3.84
N ARG A 40 -6.69 0.20 3.82
CA ARG A 40 -6.26 -1.15 4.17
C ARG A 40 -5.83 -1.87 2.90
N VAL A 41 -4.63 -2.44 2.94
CA VAL A 41 -4.13 -3.27 1.86
C VAL A 41 -4.89 -4.59 1.85
N THR A 42 -5.56 -4.91 0.75
CA THR A 42 -6.31 -6.15 0.57
C THR A 42 -5.54 -7.18 -0.25
N ALA A 43 -4.69 -6.73 -1.16
CA ALA A 43 -3.79 -7.58 -1.93
C ALA A 43 -2.43 -6.91 -2.15
N ALA A 44 -1.38 -7.71 -2.32
CA ALA A 44 -0.04 -7.26 -2.63
C ALA A 44 0.64 -8.24 -3.58
N GLU A 45 1.06 -7.76 -4.74
CA GLU A 45 1.67 -8.54 -5.82
C GLU A 45 3.05 -7.99 -6.17
N ILE A 46 4.03 -8.86 -6.40
CA ILE A 46 5.34 -8.44 -6.90
C ILE A 46 5.29 -8.41 -8.41
N LYS A 47 5.56 -7.24 -8.98
CA LYS A 47 5.67 -7.02 -10.42
C LYS A 47 7.07 -6.53 -10.77
N ARG A 48 7.35 -6.47 -12.07
CA ARG A 48 8.61 -5.97 -12.61
C ARG A 48 8.33 -4.83 -13.56
N ASP A 49 9.13 -3.77 -13.46
CA ASP A 49 9.01 -2.62 -14.35
C ASP A 49 9.61 -2.94 -15.74
N ARG A 50 9.51 -2.00 -16.69
CA ARG A 50 10.09 -2.11 -18.04
C ARG A 50 11.60 -2.43 -18.05
N TYR A 51 12.33 -1.98 -17.03
CA TYR A 51 13.76 -2.21 -16.84
C TYR A 51 14.07 -3.47 -16.01
N GLY A 52 13.04 -4.20 -15.57
CA GLY A 52 13.18 -5.44 -14.82
C GLY A 52 13.34 -5.27 -13.30
N ASN A 53 13.26 -4.05 -12.77
CA ASN A 53 13.35 -3.86 -11.31
C ASN A 53 12.04 -4.31 -10.66
N PRO A 54 12.12 -5.12 -9.59
CA PRO A 54 10.93 -5.60 -8.90
C PRO A 54 10.32 -4.50 -8.03
N PHE A 55 8.99 -4.43 -8.01
CA PHE A 55 8.20 -3.53 -7.17
C PHE A 55 6.96 -4.26 -6.66
N ILE A 56 6.32 -3.73 -5.61
CA ILE A 56 5.09 -4.29 -5.05
C ILE A 56 3.92 -3.42 -5.49
N GLU A 57 2.98 -3.98 -6.24
CA GLU A 57 1.67 -3.38 -6.49
C GLU A 57 0.72 -3.84 -5.37
N VAL A 58 0.00 -2.91 -4.75
CA VAL A 58 -0.99 -3.23 -3.73
C VAL A 58 -2.37 -2.71 -4.12
N ASP A 59 -3.38 -3.49 -3.80
CA ASP A 59 -4.77 -3.05 -3.82
C ASP A 59 -5.14 -2.52 -2.45
N VAL A 60 -5.70 -1.32 -2.43
CA VAL A 60 -6.08 -0.61 -1.22
C VAL A 60 -7.59 -0.38 -1.23
N GLU A 61 -8.20 -0.73 -0.12
CA GLU A 61 -9.58 -0.38 0.23
C GLU A 61 -9.54 0.82 1.18
N GLU A 62 -10.22 1.91 0.83
CA GLU A 62 -10.27 3.09 1.69
C GLU A 62 -10.91 2.72 3.02
N VAL A 63 -10.19 3.03 4.11
CA VAL A 63 -10.78 2.95 5.44
C VAL A 63 -11.36 4.32 5.69
N PRO A 64 -12.67 4.46 5.97
CA PRO A 64 -13.21 5.74 6.36
C PRO A 64 -12.39 6.20 7.57
N THR A 65 -11.65 7.30 7.38
CA THR A 65 -11.09 8.03 8.50
C THR A 65 -12.29 8.58 9.23
N ASP A 66 -12.82 7.80 10.16
CA ASP A 66 -13.84 8.27 11.06
C ASP A 66 -13.17 9.38 11.87
N GLY A 67 -13.45 10.61 11.45
CA GLY A 67 -13.08 11.82 12.18
C GLY A 67 -13.83 11.96 13.49
N SER A 68 -14.25 10.86 14.15
CA SER A 68 -14.73 10.85 15.52
C SER A 68 -13.66 10.26 16.43
N GLY A 69 -12.59 11.03 16.59
CA GLY A 69 -12.06 11.26 17.93
C GLY A 69 -13.08 12.04 18.75
N ALA A 70 -14.23 11.44 19.04
CA ALA A 70 -15.22 11.90 19.99
C ALA A 70 -15.08 11.05 21.26
N THR A 71 -14.10 11.38 22.09
CA THR A 71 -13.97 10.97 23.49
C THR A 71 -13.08 11.99 24.18
N ALA A 72 -13.36 12.58 25.33
CA ALA A 72 -14.50 12.72 26.22
C ALA A 72 -14.12 13.88 27.16
#